data_AF-A0AAV5TIM1-F1
#
_entry.id   AF-A0AAV5TIM1-F1
#
_cell.length_a   1.000
_cell.length_b   1.000
_cell.length_c   1.000
_cell.angle_alpha   90.00
_cell.angle_beta   90.00
_cell.angle_gamma   90.00
#
_symmetry.space_group_name_H-M   'P 1'
#
loop_
_entity.id
_entity.type
_entity.pdbx_description
1 polymer ?
#
loop_
_entity_poly.entity_id
_entity_poly.type
_entity_poly.pdbx_seq_one_letter_code
_entity_poly.pdbx_strand_id
1 'polypeptide(L)' 'AQTEMGHGTNLKELETTATYDKQTQEFVLHSPTRSSTKWWPGNLGKMSNYAIVTAQLLIGGKNH' A
#
# COMPACT_ATOMS: atom_id res chain seq x y z
N ALA A 1 6.72 -3.67 3.81
CA ALA A 1 5.75 -4.37 2.96
C ALA A 1 5.62 -3.62 1.62
N GLN A 2 6.38 -4.07 0.62
CA GLN A 2 6.46 -3.44 -0.70
C GLN A 2 5.73 -4.29 -1.75
N THR A 3 6.26 -5.48 -2.03
CA THR A 3 5.75 -6.43 -3.03
C THR A 3 4.29 -6.79 -2.79
N GLU A 4 3.55 -6.84 -3.88
CA GLU A 4 2.17 -7.29 -3.98
C GLU A 4 2.11 -8.60 -4.75
N MET A 5 0.99 -9.31 -4.66
CA MET A 5 0.77 -10.54 -5.42
C MET A 5 0.85 -10.27 -6.94
N GLY A 6 0.34 -9.13 -7.41
CA GLY A 6 0.40 -8.73 -8.83
C GLY A 6 1.72 -8.08 -9.25
N HIS A 7 2.44 -7.42 -8.33
CA HIS A 7 3.56 -6.55 -8.67
C HIS A 7 4.74 -6.71 -7.70
N GLY A 8 5.86 -7.25 -8.21
CA GLY A 8 7.13 -7.38 -7.48
C GLY A 8 8.19 -6.39 -7.95
N THR A 9 8.60 -6.50 -9.22
CA THR A 9 9.65 -5.66 -9.82
C THR A 9 9.11 -4.29 -10.25
N ASN A 10 7.89 -4.24 -10.80
CA ASN A 10 7.30 -2.99 -11.33
C ASN A 10 6.58 -2.20 -10.24
N LEU A 11 7.33 -1.40 -9.47
CA LEU A 11 6.78 -0.64 -8.33
C LEU A 11 5.79 0.46 -8.72
N LYS A 12 5.87 0.95 -9.95
CA LYS A 12 4.96 2.00 -10.45
C LYS A 12 3.53 1.51 -10.59
N GLU A 13 3.34 0.20 -10.73
CA GLU A 13 2.03 -0.43 -10.88
C GLU A 13 1.50 -1.03 -9.58
N LEU A 14 2.15 -0.78 -8.43
CA LEU A 14 1.55 -1.16 -7.14
C LEU A 14 0.13 -0.59 -7.05
N GLU A 15 -0.80 -1.42 -6.60
CA GLU A 15 -2.22 -1.12 -6.57
C GLU A 15 -2.67 -0.60 -5.19
N THR A 16 -1.93 -0.90 -4.12
CA THR A 16 -2.22 -0.36 -2.78
C THR A 16 -2.17 1.16 -2.82
N THR A 17 -3.18 1.83 -2.26
CA THR A 17 -3.28 3.29 -2.22
C THR A 17 -3.15 3.82 -0.79
N ALA A 18 -2.59 5.01 -0.66
CA ALA A 18 -2.59 5.84 0.53
C ALA A 18 -3.28 7.17 0.17
N THR A 19 -4.56 7.29 0.53
CA THR A 19 -5.36 8.47 0.20
C THR A 19 -5.37 9.43 1.38
N TYR A 20 -4.97 10.69 1.15
CA TYR A 20 -5.02 11.71 2.19
C TYR A 20 -6.45 12.21 2.43
N ASP A 21 -6.97 11.98 3.63
CA ASP A 21 -8.24 12.54 4.09
C ASP A 21 -7.98 13.87 4.82
N LYS A 22 -8.48 14.96 4.23
CA LYS A 22 -8.32 16.31 4.78
C LYS A 22 -9.14 16.55 6.04
N GLN A 23 -10.23 15.80 6.25
CA GLN A 23 -11.12 16.00 7.40
C GLN A 23 -10.47 15.50 8.68
N THR A 24 -9.85 14.31 8.62
CA THR A 24 -9.16 13.70 9.76
C THR A 24 -7.67 14.01 9.79
N GLN A 25 -7.11 14.53 8.68
CA GLN A 25 -5.68 14.76 8.47
C GLN A 25 -4.86 13.46 8.49
N GLU A 26 -5.45 12.35 8.03
CA GLU A 26 -4.85 11.02 8.05
C GLU A 26 -4.69 10.45 6.64
N PHE A 27 -3.95 9.34 6.52
CA PHE A 27 -3.88 8.54 5.31
C PHE A 27 -4.72 7.28 5.46
N VAL A 28 -5.67 7.09 4.53
CA VAL A 28 -6.43 5.86 4.41
C VAL A 28 -5.67 4.89 3.51
N LEU A 29 -5.16 3.81 4.10
CA LEU A 29 -4.53 2.72 3.37
C LEU A 29 -5.61 1.75 2.85
N HIS A 30 -5.57 1.45 1.55
CA HIS A 30 -6.53 0.56 0.94
C HIS A 30 -5.88 -0.40 -0.05
N SER A 31 -6.35 -1.66 -0.03
CA SER A 31 -5.98 -2.71 -0.97
C SER A 31 -7.22 -3.01 -1.83
N PRO A 32 -7.35 -2.36 -3.02
CA PRO A 32 -8.59 -2.37 -3.79
C PRO A 32 -8.89 -3.72 -4.46
N THR A 33 -7.87 -4.53 -4.72
CA THR A 33 -7.97 -5.79 -5.45
C THR A 33 -7.28 -6.91 -4.67
N ARG A 34 -7.57 -8.16 -5.04
CA ARG A 34 -6.84 -9.30 -4.44
C ARG A 34 -5.36 -9.28 -4.82
N SER A 35 -5.02 -8.84 -6.04
CA SER A 35 -3.64 -8.74 -6.53
C SER A 35 -2.83 -7.69 -5.78
N SER A 36 -3.48 -6.68 -5.19
CA SER A 36 -2.83 -5.67 -4.34
C SER A 36 -2.45 -6.17 -2.94
N THR A 37 -2.76 -7.43 -2.59
CA THR A 37 -2.39 -8.01 -1.30
C THR A 37 -0.87 -8.03 -1.15
N LYS A 38 -0.33 -7.48 -0.07
CA LYS A 38 1.11 -7.52 0.21
C LYS A 38 1.57 -8.97 0.36
N TRP A 39 2.57 -9.36 -0.44
CA TRP A 39 2.97 -10.75 -0.62
C TRP A 39 4.49 -10.87 -0.67
N TRP A 40 5.05 -11.80 0.13
CA TRP A 40 6.49 -11.95 0.42
C TRP A 40 7.19 -11.02 1.43
N PRO A 41 6.61 -9.96 2.05
CA PRO A 41 7.31 -9.25 3.12
C PRO A 41 7.68 -10.20 4.27
N GLY A 42 8.98 -10.32 4.55
CA GLY A 42 9.49 -11.17 5.63
C GLY A 42 8.90 -10.80 6.98
N ASN A 43 8.67 -11.80 7.83
CA ASN A 43 8.15 -11.70 9.20
C ASN A 43 6.74 -11.08 9.36
N LEU A 44 6.14 -10.57 8.28
CA LEU A 44 4.84 -9.88 8.31
C LEU A 44 3.69 -10.76 8.80
N GLY A 45 3.72 -12.06 8.49
CA GLY A 45 2.61 -12.95 8.82
C GLY A 45 2.47 -13.30 10.30
N LYS A 46 3.51 -13.14 11.13
CA LYS A 46 3.50 -13.65 12.52
C LYS A 46 4.28 -12.86 13.56
N MET A 47 5.31 -12.08 13.17
CA MET A 47 6.26 -11.50 14.14
C MET A 47 6.28 -9.97 14.14
N SER A 48 6.01 -9.34 13.00
CA SER A 48 6.10 -7.88 12.89
C SER A 48 4.90 -7.19 13.55
N ASN A 49 5.17 -6.28 14.49
CA ASN A 49 4.15 -5.42 15.10
C ASN A 49 3.85 -4.17 14.25
N TYR A 50 4.82 -3.75 13.44
CA TYR A 50 4.73 -2.56 12.58
C TYR A 50 5.36 -2.86 11.23
N ALA A 51 4.94 -2.13 10.20
CA ALA A 51 5.48 -2.24 8.86
C ALA A 51 5.52 -0.88 8.15
N ILE A 52 6.57 -0.65 7.36
CA ILE A 52 6.60 0.41 6.36
C ILE A 52 5.88 -0.10 5.12
N VAL A 53 4.80 0.54 4.69
CA VAL A 53 3.99 0.12 3.54
C VAL A 53 4.28 1.03 2.35
N THR A 54 4.59 0.44 1.19
CA THR A 54 4.72 1.16 -0.08
C THR A 54 3.37 1.18 -0.80
N ALA A 55 2.88 2.36 -1.16
CA ALA A 55 1.57 2.57 -1.78
C ALA A 55 1.58 3.80 -2.71
N GLN A 56 0.61 3.89 -3.60
CA GLN A 56 0.34 5.05 -4.45
C GLN A 56 -0.20 6.21 -3.62
N LEU A 57 0.39 7.40 -3.74
CA LEU A 57 0.00 8.56 -2.95
C LEU A 57 -1.13 9.32 -3.64
N LEU A 58 -2.33 9.27 -3.07
CA LEU A 58 -3.49 9.98 -3.62
C LEU A 58 -3.81 11.22 -2.78
N ILE A 59 -3.70 12.40 -3.38
CA ILE A 59 -4.02 13.69 -2.73
C ILE A 59 -4.97 14.47 -3.63
N GLY A 60 -6.16 14.78 -3.11
CA GLY A 60 -7.16 15.57 -3.84
C GLY A 60 -7.55 14.96 -5.20
N GLY A 61 -7.59 13.63 -5.29
CA GLY A 61 -7.92 12.90 -6.53
C GLY A 61 -6.77 12.75 -7.52
N LYS A 62 -5.57 13.25 -7.22
CA LYS A 62 -4.37 13.09 -8.05
C LYS A 62 -3.44 12.03 -7.47
N ASN A 63 -2.88 11.19 -8.34
CA ASN A 63 -1.81 10.25 -7.99
C ASN A 63 -0.43 10.92 -8.17
N HIS A 64 0.45 10.76 -7.19
CA HIS A 64 1.75 11.43 -7.07
C HIS A 64 2.90 10.43 -7.04
#